data_AF-A0A8I1JM22-F1
#
_entry.id   AF-A0A8I1JM22-F1
#
_cell.length_a   1.000
_cell.length_b   1.000
_cell.length_c   1.000
_cell.angle_alpha   90.00
_cell.angle_beta   90.00
_cell.angle_gamma   90.00
#
_symmetry.space_group_name_H-M   'P 1'
#
loop_
_entity.id
_entity.type
_entity.pdbx_description
1 polymer ?
#
loop_
_entity_poly.entity_id
_entity_poly.type
_entity_poly.pdbx_seq_one_letter_code
_entity_poly.pdbx_strand_id
1 'polypeptide(L)'
;MQGSSLFARGRQAIERKLKRGQVRISFDIDDTLACLPEHAAAEDSKLPGFVHRWLGEPLRSGTRELIRDLRRQGCSIWIYTSSGRTPAYIRRWLMLYGIHVDGVVNSGRHQHILAQRGLENAPSKLPSAFDIDLHVDDSEGVRLEGVDHGFRVVVVCPKDEHWAQKVKDAVVDVQARLAWQQPHRYEMPACQRPQALAS
;
A
#
# COMPACT_ATOMS: atom_id res chain seq x y z
N MET A 1 -32.45 -3.94 24.06
CA MET A 1 -31.22 -3.25 23.64
C MET A 1 -30.94 -3.55 22.15
N GLN A 2 -31.57 -2.83 21.20
CA GLN A 2 -31.41 -3.09 19.74
C GLN A 2 -30.99 -1.83 18.93
N GLY A 3 -30.80 -0.68 19.58
CA GLY A 3 -30.53 0.60 18.89
C GLY A 3 -29.09 0.84 18.42
N SER A 4 -28.10 0.08 18.89
CA SER A 4 -26.67 0.34 18.60
C SER A 4 -26.17 -0.22 17.26
N SER A 5 -26.87 -1.21 16.69
CA SER A 5 -26.42 -1.94 15.49
C SER A 5 -26.60 -1.16 14.18
N LEU A 6 -27.69 -0.41 14.05
CA LEU A 6 -28.02 0.34 12.82
C LEU A 6 -27.12 1.58 12.65
N PHE A 7 -26.83 2.29 13.75
CA PHE A 7 -25.91 3.44 13.72
C PHE A 7 -24.47 3.03 13.43
N ALA A 8 -24.00 1.90 13.97
CA ALA A 8 -22.68 1.35 13.67
C ALA A 8 -22.57 0.95 12.19
N ARG A 9 -23.58 0.26 11.63
CA ARG A 9 -23.64 -0.11 10.20
C ARG A 9 -23.71 1.11 9.29
N GLY A 10 -24.45 2.15 9.67
CA GLY A 10 -24.52 3.43 8.95
C GLY A 10 -23.17 4.14 8.90
N ARG A 11 -22.46 4.27 10.03
CA ARG A 11 -21.10 4.82 10.07
C ARG A 11 -20.12 3.99 9.24
N GLN A 12 -20.18 2.67 9.33
CA GLN A 12 -19.30 1.79 8.57
C GLN A 12 -19.53 1.88 7.06
N ALA A 13 -20.79 2.05 6.63
CA ALA A 13 -21.14 2.27 5.23
C ALA A 13 -20.66 3.64 4.71
N ILE A 14 -20.80 4.69 5.52
CA ILE A 14 -20.34 6.05 5.20
C ILE A 14 -18.81 6.10 5.16
N GLU A 15 -18.11 5.51 6.12
CA GLU A 15 -16.64 5.39 6.12
C GLU A 15 -16.13 4.57 4.93
N ARG A 16 -16.81 3.47 4.58
CA ARG A 16 -16.50 2.70 3.37
C ARG A 16 -16.73 3.54 2.11
N LYS A 17 -17.75 4.39 2.07
CA LYS A 17 -18.04 5.27 0.92
C LYS A 17 -17.01 6.39 0.80
N LEU A 18 -16.60 7.01 1.91
CA LEU A 18 -15.53 8.02 1.97
C LEU A 18 -14.16 7.43 1.61
N LYS A 19 -13.83 6.22 2.09
CA LYS A 19 -12.58 5.51 1.72
C LYS A 19 -12.58 4.94 0.30
N ARG A 20 -13.73 4.91 -0.39
CA ARG A 20 -13.86 4.27 -1.70
C ARG A 20 -13.33 5.10 -2.86
N GLY A 21 -13.08 6.39 -2.68
CA GLY A 21 -12.50 7.26 -3.71
C GLY A 21 -11.01 7.52 -3.60
N GLN A 22 -10.35 6.83 -2.66
CA GLN A 22 -8.92 6.92 -2.46
C GLN A 22 -8.26 5.69 -3.11
N VAL A 23 -7.28 5.94 -3.98
CA VAL A 23 -6.47 4.87 -4.60
C VAL A 23 -5.75 4.10 -3.50
N ARG A 24 -5.93 2.78 -3.48
CA ARG A 24 -5.34 1.92 -2.45
C ARG A 24 -4.10 1.22 -3.01
N ILE A 25 -2.96 1.46 -2.37
CA ILE A 25 -1.65 0.94 -2.78
C ILE A 25 -1.16 -0.01 -1.71
N SER A 26 -0.75 -1.23 -2.07
CA SER A 26 -0.08 -2.14 -1.15
C SER A 26 1.39 -2.36 -1.51
N PHE A 27 2.22 -2.53 -0.50
CA PHE A 27 3.64 -2.84 -0.64
C PHE A 27 3.93 -4.23 -0.08
N ASP A 28 4.75 -5.01 -0.78
CA ASP A 28 5.39 -6.18 -0.15
C ASP A 28 6.49 -5.73 0.82
N ILE A 29 6.99 -6.66 1.62
CA ILE A 29 8.05 -6.43 2.61
C ILE A 29 9.39 -6.89 2.08
N ASP A 30 9.58 -8.20 1.91
CA ASP A 30 10.88 -8.80 1.65
C ASP A 30 11.40 -8.34 0.27
N ASP A 31 12.64 -7.86 0.21
CA ASP A 31 13.29 -7.25 -0.96
C ASP A 31 12.57 -6.04 -1.60
N THR A 32 11.40 -5.65 -1.11
CA THR A 32 10.67 -4.43 -1.52
C THR A 32 10.85 -3.28 -0.53
N LEU A 33 10.38 -3.44 0.71
CA LEU A 33 10.49 -2.45 1.80
C LEU A 33 11.61 -2.78 2.78
N ALA A 34 11.96 -4.05 2.95
CA ALA A 34 13.06 -4.52 3.77
C ALA A 34 14.01 -5.30 2.87
N CYS A 35 15.08 -4.62 2.43
CA CYS A 35 16.09 -5.21 1.56
C CYS A 35 17.30 -5.67 2.38
N LEU A 36 18.06 -6.61 1.82
CA LEU A 36 19.38 -6.92 2.33
C LEU A 36 20.29 -5.65 2.27
N PRO A 37 21.22 -5.46 3.23
CA PRO A 37 22.07 -4.27 3.26
C PRO A 37 22.93 -4.07 2.01
N GLU A 38 23.24 -5.15 1.29
CA GLU A 38 23.97 -5.14 0.01
C GLU A 38 23.12 -4.71 -1.19
N HIS A 39 21.80 -4.72 -1.04
CA HIS A 39 20.85 -4.38 -2.10
C HIS A 39 20.38 -2.94 -2.02
N ALA A 40 20.16 -2.41 -0.81
CA ALA A 40 19.72 -1.04 -0.64
C ALA A 40 20.18 -0.46 0.70
N ALA A 41 20.38 0.86 0.71
CA ALA A 41 20.60 1.61 1.94
C ALA A 41 19.37 1.56 2.85
N ALA A 42 19.62 1.56 4.16
CA ALA A 42 18.56 1.68 5.16
C ALA A 42 18.09 3.14 5.27
N GLU A 43 16.81 3.31 5.52
CA GLU A 43 16.14 4.57 5.80
C GLU A 43 16.63 5.14 7.14
N ASP A 44 16.83 6.45 7.17
CA ASP A 44 17.20 7.15 8.39
C ASP A 44 16.07 7.08 9.43
N SER A 45 16.48 6.76 10.66
CA SER A 45 15.60 6.81 11.81
C SER A 45 15.98 7.90 12.79
N LYS A 46 14.95 8.53 13.37
CA LYS A 46 15.09 9.44 14.50
C LYS A 46 15.35 8.71 15.83
N LEU A 47 15.12 7.40 15.86
CA LEU A 47 15.34 6.58 17.04
C LEU A 47 16.76 5.98 17.02
N PRO A 48 17.37 5.75 18.19
CA PRO A 48 18.68 5.10 18.26
C PRO A 48 18.71 3.74 17.53
N GLY A 49 19.79 3.44 16.83
CA GLY A 49 19.88 2.23 15.98
C GLY A 49 19.65 0.90 16.71
N PHE A 50 19.94 0.82 18.01
CA PHE A 50 19.67 -0.37 18.82
C PHE A 50 18.16 -0.63 18.99
N VAL A 51 17.34 0.43 19.03
CA VAL A 51 15.88 0.32 19.14
C VAL A 51 15.32 -0.32 17.87
N HIS A 52 15.80 0.12 16.71
CA HIS A 52 15.42 -0.48 15.43
C HIS A 52 15.83 -1.94 15.34
N ARG A 53 17.07 -2.26 15.72
CA ARG A 53 17.59 -3.63 15.68
C ARG A 53 16.80 -4.60 16.57
N TRP A 54 16.24 -4.12 17.68
CA TRP A 54 15.48 -4.97 18.61
C TRP A 54 13.98 -5.03 18.30
N LEU A 55 13.39 -3.95 17.79
CA LEU A 55 11.94 -3.84 17.61
C LEU A 55 11.44 -4.04 16.17
N GLY A 56 12.35 -4.03 15.20
CA GLY A 56 12.01 -4.09 13.78
C GLY A 56 13.20 -4.47 12.89
N GLU A 57 13.02 -4.24 11.60
CA GLU A 57 14.02 -4.52 10.56
C GLU A 57 14.47 -3.21 9.88
N PRO A 58 15.62 -3.17 9.21
CA PRO A 58 15.98 -2.03 8.38
C PRO A 58 14.93 -1.79 7.30
N LEU A 59 14.37 -0.57 7.26
CA LEU A 59 13.48 -0.14 6.19
C LEU A 59 14.32 0.39 5.02
N ARG A 60 13.93 0.14 3.78
CA ARG A 60 14.59 0.63 2.57
C ARG A 60 14.51 2.16 2.49
N SER A 61 15.64 2.80 2.18
CA SER A 61 15.72 4.25 2.00
C SER A 61 14.75 4.76 0.93
N GLY A 62 14.18 5.95 1.17
CA GLY A 62 13.18 6.60 0.32
C GLY A 62 11.73 6.20 0.64
N THR A 63 11.50 5.18 1.47
CA THR A 63 10.16 4.72 1.85
C THR A 63 9.37 5.81 2.57
N ARG A 64 9.98 6.53 3.51
CA ARG A 64 9.30 7.58 4.29
C ARG A 64 8.80 8.71 3.40
N GLU A 65 9.67 9.18 2.51
CA GLU A 65 9.33 10.23 1.56
C GLU A 65 8.27 9.77 0.57
N LEU A 66 8.43 8.58 -0.01
CA LEU A 66 7.45 7.97 -0.89
C LEU A 66 6.06 7.93 -0.24
N ILE A 67 5.96 7.33 0.94
CA ILE A 67 4.68 7.18 1.63
C ILE A 67 4.08 8.55 1.97
N ARG A 68 4.88 9.51 2.43
CA ARG A 68 4.43 10.88 2.69
C ARG A 68 3.81 11.52 1.45
N ASP A 69 4.45 11.37 0.30
CA ASP A 69 3.97 11.96 -0.96
C ASP A 69 2.71 11.26 -1.47
N LEU A 70 2.64 9.93 -1.40
CA LEU A 70 1.43 9.18 -1.73
C LEU A 70 0.25 9.56 -0.83
N ARG A 71 0.50 9.78 0.47
CA ARG A 71 -0.51 10.26 1.42
C ARG A 71 -0.99 11.66 1.07
N ARG A 72 -0.10 12.57 0.65
CA ARG A 72 -0.48 13.92 0.18
C ARG A 72 -1.36 13.90 -1.06
N GLN A 73 -1.17 12.91 -1.93
CA GLN A 73 -2.04 12.66 -3.09
C GLN A 73 -3.36 11.97 -2.70
N GLY A 74 -3.62 11.78 -1.41
CA GLY A 74 -4.83 11.13 -0.94
C GLY A 74 -4.86 9.63 -1.22
N CYS A 75 -3.73 8.93 -1.25
CA CYS A 75 -3.69 7.46 -1.39
C CYS A 75 -3.78 6.71 -0.04
N SER A 76 -4.40 5.54 -0.05
CA SER A 76 -4.47 4.62 1.09
C SER A 76 -3.30 3.67 1.03
N ILE A 77 -2.57 3.54 2.14
CA ILE A 77 -1.31 2.80 2.20
C ILE A 77 -1.52 1.48 2.94
N TRP A 78 -1.24 0.37 2.26
CA TRP A 78 -1.42 -0.98 2.76
C TRP A 78 -0.10 -1.74 2.70
N ILE A 79 0.00 -2.79 3.50
CA ILE A 79 1.03 -3.81 3.35
C ILE A 79 0.36 -5.09 2.87
N TYR A 80 0.92 -5.72 1.86
CA TYR A 80 0.54 -7.05 1.44
C TYR A 80 1.79 -7.89 1.29
N THR A 81 2.00 -8.75 2.28
CA THR A 81 3.14 -9.66 2.34
C THR A 81 2.69 -11.11 2.46
N SER A 82 3.48 -12.02 1.88
CA SER A 82 3.31 -13.46 2.08
C SER A 82 4.11 -13.97 3.29
N SER A 83 4.83 -13.09 4.00
CA SER A 83 5.57 -13.44 5.20
C SER A 83 4.68 -13.84 6.39
N GLY A 84 5.28 -14.51 7.38
CA GLY A 84 4.64 -14.86 8.65
C GLY A 84 4.53 -13.70 9.64
N ARG A 85 4.99 -12.49 9.27
CA ARG A 85 4.95 -11.31 10.14
C ARG A 85 3.51 -10.98 10.53
N THR A 86 3.28 -10.74 11.82
CA THR A 86 1.93 -10.42 12.31
C THR A 86 1.55 -8.99 11.91
N PRO A 87 0.25 -8.68 11.73
CA PRO A 87 -0.18 -7.31 11.46
C PRO A 87 0.23 -6.31 12.55
N ALA A 88 0.25 -6.75 13.81
CA ALA A 88 0.68 -5.92 14.93
C ALA A 88 2.19 -5.60 14.85
N TYR A 89 3.01 -6.59 14.50
CA TYR A 89 4.44 -6.40 14.28
C TYR A 89 4.69 -5.38 13.16
N ILE A 90 4.08 -5.58 11.98
CA ILE A 90 4.26 -4.72 10.81
C ILE A 90 3.87 -3.26 11.12
N ARG A 91 2.73 -3.06 11.79
CA ARG A 91 2.27 -1.72 12.18
C ARG A 91 3.24 -1.06 13.15
N ARG A 92 3.71 -1.79 14.16
CA ARG A 92 4.68 -1.26 15.13
C ARG A 92 5.99 -0.92 14.45
N TRP A 93 6.52 -1.82 13.63
CA TRP A 93 7.77 -1.61 12.89
C TRP A 93 7.73 -0.35 12.03
N LEU A 94 6.71 -0.19 11.19
CA LEU A 94 6.56 1.00 10.35
C LEU A 94 6.34 2.29 11.16
N MET A 95 5.65 2.19 12.31
CA MET A 95 5.46 3.32 13.22
C MET A 95 6.80 3.85 13.78
N LEU A 96 7.81 3.00 13.98
CA LEU A 96 9.15 3.44 14.40
C LEU A 96 9.79 4.41 13.38
N TYR A 97 9.41 4.28 12.10
CA TYR A 97 9.79 5.19 11.02
C TYR A 97 8.77 6.33 10.80
N GLY A 98 7.76 6.45 11.65
CA GLY A 98 6.68 7.44 11.54
C GLY A 98 5.64 7.10 10.47
N ILE A 99 5.64 5.88 9.93
CA ILE A 99 4.74 5.43 8.87
C ILE A 99 3.51 4.75 9.47
N HIS A 100 2.32 5.20 9.04
CA HIS A 100 1.05 4.60 9.43
C HIS A 100 0.40 3.95 8.20
N VAL A 101 -0.05 2.70 8.35
CA VAL A 101 -0.71 1.92 7.28
C VAL A 101 -2.19 1.71 7.60
N ASP A 102 -3.04 1.80 6.58
CA ASP A 102 -4.49 1.65 6.73
C ASP A 102 -4.91 0.19 6.83
N GLY A 103 -4.13 -0.71 6.23
CA GLY A 103 -4.40 -2.13 6.25
C GLY A 103 -3.15 -2.99 6.09
N VAL A 104 -3.24 -4.22 6.56
CA VAL A 104 -2.21 -5.24 6.41
C VAL A 104 -2.90 -6.52 5.95
N VAL A 105 -2.35 -7.12 4.90
CA VAL A 105 -2.67 -8.46 4.42
C VAL A 105 -1.40 -9.28 4.59
N ASN A 106 -1.42 -10.23 5.51
CA ASN A 106 -0.37 -11.23 5.65
C ASN A 106 -0.87 -12.57 5.09
N SER A 107 0.01 -13.57 5.06
CA SER A 107 -0.30 -14.94 4.63
C SER A 107 -1.58 -15.50 5.26
N GLY A 108 -1.75 -15.39 6.59
CA GLY A 108 -2.94 -15.87 7.28
C GLY A 108 -4.23 -15.18 6.84
N ARG A 109 -4.23 -13.85 6.71
CA ARG A 109 -5.40 -13.11 6.20
C ARG A 109 -5.70 -13.43 4.74
N HIS A 110 -4.68 -13.59 3.93
CA HIS A 110 -4.80 -13.98 2.53
C HIS A 110 -5.47 -15.35 2.39
N GLN A 111 -4.92 -16.38 3.03
CA GLN A 111 -5.47 -17.74 3.00
C GLN A 111 -6.91 -17.79 3.49
N HIS A 112 -7.23 -17.06 4.56
CA HIS A 112 -8.60 -16.98 5.07
C HIS A 112 -9.59 -16.43 4.03
N ILE A 113 -9.22 -15.37 3.31
CA ILE A 113 -10.09 -14.79 2.26
C ILE A 113 -10.20 -15.71 1.05
N LEU A 114 -9.12 -16.38 0.65
CA LEU A 114 -9.17 -17.33 -0.46
C LEU A 114 -10.06 -18.53 -0.15
N ALA A 115 -9.93 -19.10 1.05
CA ALA A 115 -10.77 -20.20 1.52
C ALA A 115 -12.25 -19.81 1.55
N GLN A 116 -12.57 -18.59 2.01
CA GLN A 116 -13.94 -18.06 1.98
C GLN A 116 -14.52 -17.90 0.58
N ARG A 117 -13.66 -17.71 -0.43
CA ARG A 117 -14.07 -17.53 -1.84
C ARG A 117 -14.04 -18.85 -2.63
N GLY A 118 -13.63 -19.96 -2.02
CA GLY A 118 -13.53 -21.26 -2.69
C GLY A 118 -12.55 -21.27 -3.87
N LEU A 119 -11.48 -20.47 -3.80
CA LEU A 119 -10.48 -20.39 -4.87
C LEU A 119 -9.42 -21.50 -4.70
N GLU A 120 -9.52 -22.55 -5.51
CA GLU A 120 -8.47 -23.55 -5.71
C GLU A 120 -7.43 -23.00 -6.72
N ASN A 121 -6.14 -23.16 -6.46
CA ASN A 121 -5.03 -22.58 -7.26
C ASN A 121 -5.01 -21.04 -7.34
N ALA A 122 -5.22 -20.38 -6.20
CA ALA A 122 -5.12 -18.94 -6.12
C ALA A 122 -3.67 -18.44 -6.35
N PRO A 123 -3.49 -17.24 -6.93
CA PRO A 123 -2.17 -16.63 -7.11
C PRO A 123 -1.51 -16.36 -5.76
N SER A 124 -0.18 -16.24 -5.77
CA SER A 124 0.60 -15.95 -4.56
C SER A 124 0.14 -14.68 -3.84
N LYS A 125 -0.36 -13.70 -4.59
CA LYS A 125 -1.04 -12.51 -4.09
C LYS A 125 -2.28 -12.18 -4.93
N LEU A 126 -3.34 -11.68 -4.29
CA LEU A 126 -4.58 -11.26 -4.96
C LEU A 126 -5.06 -9.89 -4.43
N PRO A 127 -4.38 -8.79 -4.77
CA PRO A 127 -4.69 -7.45 -4.25
C PRO A 127 -6.15 -7.02 -4.49
N SER A 128 -6.72 -7.41 -5.64
CA SER A 128 -8.11 -7.14 -6.01
C SER A 128 -9.12 -7.71 -5.01
N ALA A 129 -8.80 -8.80 -4.31
CA ALA A 129 -9.66 -9.35 -3.26
C ALA A 129 -9.80 -8.44 -2.03
N PHE A 130 -8.90 -7.46 -1.89
CA PHE A 130 -8.85 -6.50 -0.79
C PHE A 130 -9.14 -5.07 -1.23
N ASP A 131 -9.73 -4.87 -2.42
CA ASP A 131 -9.95 -3.56 -3.04
C ASP A 131 -8.65 -2.74 -3.15
N ILE A 132 -7.52 -3.40 -3.38
CA ILE A 132 -6.23 -2.75 -3.62
C ILE A 132 -6.09 -2.49 -5.13
N ASP A 133 -5.78 -1.24 -5.47
CA ASP A 133 -5.74 -0.75 -6.84
C ASP A 133 -4.38 -0.94 -7.51
N LEU A 134 -3.30 -0.92 -6.73
CA LEU A 134 -1.92 -1.11 -7.19
C LEU A 134 -1.11 -1.84 -6.13
N HIS A 135 -0.32 -2.84 -6.53
CA HIS A 135 0.63 -3.50 -5.66
C HIS A 135 2.07 -3.20 -6.09
N VAL A 136 2.93 -2.87 -5.14
CA VAL A 136 4.38 -2.73 -5.30
C VAL A 136 5.06 -3.99 -4.79
N ASP A 137 5.88 -4.62 -5.63
CA ASP A 137 6.52 -5.92 -5.39
C ASP A 137 7.86 -5.97 -6.14
N ASP A 138 8.82 -6.79 -5.74
CA ASP A 138 10.07 -7.00 -6.47
C ASP A 138 10.01 -8.18 -7.46
N SER A 139 8.99 -9.04 -7.33
CA SER A 139 8.86 -10.26 -8.12
C SER A 139 8.14 -10.03 -9.46
N GLU A 140 8.85 -10.33 -10.55
CA GLU A 140 8.25 -10.46 -11.88
C GLU A 140 7.17 -11.55 -11.94
N GLY A 141 7.30 -12.61 -11.13
CA GLY A 141 6.28 -13.66 -11.03
C GLY A 141 4.94 -13.13 -10.54
N VAL A 142 4.95 -12.25 -9.53
CA VAL A 142 3.73 -11.58 -9.03
C VAL A 142 3.11 -10.67 -10.09
N ARG A 143 3.93 -10.03 -10.94
CA ARG A 143 3.41 -9.25 -12.08
C ARG A 143 2.74 -10.14 -13.12
N LEU A 144 3.31 -11.30 -13.44
CA LEU A 144 2.71 -12.26 -14.37
C LEU A 144 1.37 -12.79 -13.83
N GLU A 145 1.32 -13.18 -12.55
CA GLU A 145 0.05 -13.51 -11.89
C GLU A 145 -0.95 -12.34 -11.96
N GLY A 146 -0.46 -11.09 -11.84
CA GLY A 146 -1.28 -9.90 -12.00
C GLY A 146 -1.92 -9.76 -13.38
N VAL A 147 -1.18 -10.11 -14.43
CA VAL A 147 -1.71 -10.17 -15.80
C VAL A 147 -2.80 -11.24 -15.90
N ASP A 148 -2.54 -12.43 -15.37
CA ASP A 148 -3.46 -13.58 -15.47
C ASP A 148 -4.74 -13.39 -14.63
N HIS A 149 -4.63 -12.75 -13.48
CA HIS A 149 -5.73 -12.58 -12.51
C HIS A 149 -6.31 -11.15 -12.46
N GLY A 150 -5.86 -10.26 -13.35
CA GLY A 150 -6.46 -8.93 -13.53
C GLY A 150 -6.18 -7.93 -12.41
N PHE A 151 -4.99 -7.96 -11.80
CA PHE A 151 -4.53 -6.96 -10.83
C PHE A 151 -3.23 -6.27 -11.27
N ARG A 152 -3.02 -5.05 -10.79
CA ARG A 152 -1.91 -4.21 -11.23
C ARG A 152 -0.73 -4.32 -10.27
N VAL A 153 0.45 -4.54 -10.83
CA VAL A 153 1.72 -4.62 -10.10
C VAL A 153 2.72 -3.66 -10.72
N VAL A 154 3.38 -2.86 -9.90
CA VAL A 154 4.62 -2.16 -10.28
C VAL A 154 5.78 -2.92 -9.67
N VAL A 155 6.61 -3.50 -10.55
CA VAL A 155 7.78 -4.26 -10.11
C VAL A 155 8.92 -3.29 -9.81
N VAL A 156 9.56 -3.42 -8.65
CA VAL A 156 10.70 -2.59 -8.23
C VAL A 156 11.95 -3.45 -8.02
N CYS A 157 13.10 -3.02 -8.55
CA CYS A 157 14.35 -3.72 -8.28
C CYS A 157 14.88 -3.26 -6.91
N PRO A 158 15.35 -4.16 -6.03
CA PRO A 158 15.95 -3.78 -4.73
C PRO A 158 17.14 -2.82 -4.89
N LYS A 159 17.90 -2.97 -5.99
CA LYS A 159 19.12 -2.19 -6.31
C LYS A 159 18.83 -0.89 -7.06
N ASP A 160 17.57 -0.60 -7.39
CA ASP A 160 17.18 0.63 -8.06
C ASP A 160 17.05 1.78 -7.03
N GLU A 161 17.93 2.77 -7.12
CA GLU A 161 17.90 3.97 -6.27
C GLU A 161 16.68 4.87 -6.58
N HIS A 162 16.11 4.77 -7.78
CA HIS A 162 14.98 5.56 -8.24
C HIS A 162 13.63 4.81 -8.12
N TRP A 163 13.59 3.69 -7.39
CA TRP A 163 12.38 2.88 -7.23
C TRP A 163 11.18 3.68 -6.71
N ALA A 164 11.41 4.64 -5.82
CA ALA A 164 10.36 5.47 -5.26
C ALA A 164 9.71 6.34 -6.33
N GLN A 165 10.49 6.87 -7.28
CA GLN A 165 9.95 7.63 -8.41
C GLN A 165 9.12 6.72 -9.33
N LYS A 166 9.63 5.52 -9.64
CA LYS A 166 8.91 4.51 -10.41
C LYS A 166 7.54 4.18 -9.82
N VAL A 167 7.45 4.06 -8.48
CA VAL A 167 6.17 3.85 -7.79
C VAL A 167 5.25 5.06 -7.92
N LYS A 168 5.77 6.29 -7.75
CA LYS A 168 4.97 7.52 -7.90
C LYS A 168 4.38 7.63 -9.31
N ASP A 169 5.17 7.34 -10.35
CA ASP A 169 4.70 7.40 -11.74
C ASP A 169 3.61 6.35 -12.00
N ALA A 170 3.80 5.12 -11.52
CA ALA A 170 2.79 4.07 -11.63
C ALA A 170 1.48 4.44 -10.90
N VAL A 171 1.56 5.15 -9.78
CA VAL A 171 0.37 5.64 -9.05
C VAL A 171 -0.38 6.70 -9.85
N VAL A 172 0.34 7.64 -10.47
CA VAL A 172 -0.26 8.66 -11.34
C VAL A 172 -1.01 8.00 -12.50
N ASP A 173 -0.40 7.00 -13.14
CA ASP A 173 -1.04 6.23 -14.22
C ASP A 173 -2.32 5.52 -13.75
N VAL A 174 -2.27 4.90 -12.57
CA VAL A 174 -3.44 4.22 -11.98
C VAL A 174 -4.54 5.21 -11.63
N GLN A 175 -4.21 6.36 -11.05
CA GLN A 175 -5.16 7.43 -10.74
C GLN A 175 -5.86 7.91 -12.01
N ALA A 176 -5.11 8.21 -13.07
CA ALA A 176 -5.67 8.66 -14.35
C ALA A 176 -6.62 7.61 -14.96
N ARG A 177 -6.22 6.33 -14.95
CA ARG A 177 -7.07 5.22 -15.44
C ARG A 177 -8.34 5.06 -14.62
N LEU A 178 -8.25 5.12 -13.29
CA LEU A 178 -9.40 4.97 -12.40
C LEU A 178 -10.37 6.15 -12.49
N ALA A 179 -9.86 7.38 -12.62
CA ALA A 179 -10.69 8.55 -12.86
C ALA A 179 -11.47 8.45 -14.18
N TRP A 180 -10.85 7.90 -15.22
CA TRP A 180 -11.52 7.65 -16.50
C TRP A 180 -12.56 6.53 -16.43
N GLN A 181 -12.24 5.41 -15.79
CA GLN A 181 -13.12 4.23 -15.70
C GLN A 181 -14.27 4.41 -14.71
N GLN A 182 -14.05 5.15 -13.62
CA GLN A 182 -14.98 5.28 -12.51
C GLN A 182 -15.04 6.74 -12.00
N PRO A 183 -15.53 7.68 -12.84
CA PRO A 183 -15.52 9.11 -12.53
C PRO A 183 -16.36 9.48 -11.29
N HIS A 184 -17.36 8.67 -10.95
CA HIS A 184 -18.16 8.85 -9.73
C HIS A 184 -17.48 8.34 -8.46
N ARG A 185 -16.35 7.63 -8.60
CA ARG A 185 -15.61 7.03 -7.48
C ARG A 185 -14.29 7.73 -7.23
N TYR A 186 -13.55 8.12 -8.27
CA TYR A 186 -12.25 8.78 -8.14
C TYR A 186 -12.27 10.15 -8.81
N GLU A 187 -12.07 11.22 -8.03
CA GLU A 187 -11.87 12.58 -8.57
C GLU A 187 -10.40 12.78 -8.93
N MET A 188 -10.13 13.40 -10.08
CA MET A 188 -8.79 13.84 -10.47
C MET A 188 -8.24 14.84 -9.43
N PRO A 189 -6.95 14.76 -9.04
CA PRO A 189 -6.34 15.84 -8.27
C PRO A 189 -6.43 17.13 -9.09
N ALA A 190 -7.15 18.13 -8.59
CA ALA A 190 -7.17 19.44 -9.22
C ALA A 190 -5.75 19.99 -9.23
N CYS A 191 -5.19 20.25 -10.41
CA CYS A 191 -3.96 21.00 -10.56
C CYS A 191 -4.19 22.38 -9.92
N GLN A 192 -3.68 22.58 -8.71
CA GLN A 192 -3.72 23.88 -8.05
C GLN A 192 -2.76 24.80 -8.81
N ARG A 193 -3.29 25.53 -9.80
CA ARG A 193 -2.60 26.71 -10.33
C ARG A 193 -2.47 27.70 -9.18
N PRO A 194 -1.27 28.21 -8.87
CA PRO A 194 -1.16 29.33 -7.95
C PRO A 194 -1.88 30.51 -8.60
N GLN A 195 -2.98 30.96 -7.99
CA GLN A 195 -3.56 32.25 -8.30
C GLN A 195 -2.50 33.29 -7.92
N ALA A 196 -1.81 33.82 -8.93
CA ALA A 196 -1.05 35.04 -8.77
C ALA A 196 -2.03 36.11 -8.29
N LEU A 197 -1.78 36.69 -7.10
CA LEU A 197 -2.43 37.91 -6.67
C LEU A 197 -2.15 38.98 -7.72
N ALA A 198 -3.18 39.34 -8.48
CA ALA A 198 -3.21 40.62 -9.18
C ALA A 198 -3.53 41.72 -8.15
N SER A 199 -2.78 42.80 -8.27
CA SER A 199 -2.62 43.95 -7.37
C SER A 199 -3.90 44.68 -6.97
#